data_AF-A0A7Y0CKR7-F1
#
_entry.id   AF-A0A7Y0CKR7-F1
#
_cell.length_a   1.000
_cell.length_b   1.000
_cell.length_c   1.000
_cell.angle_alpha   90.00
_cell.angle_beta   90.00
_cell.angle_gamma   90.00
#
_symmetry.space_group_name_H-M   'P 1'
#
loop_
_entity.id
_entity.type
_entity.pdbx_description
1 polymer ?
#
loop_
_entity_poly.entity_id
_entity_poly.type
_entity_poly.pdbx_seq_one_letter_code
_entity_poly.pdbx_strand_id
1 'polypeptide(L)'
;MKIGQPSDNPMLVSTTAQPVPPKERQSASSTANAAATKSTQSAGVAVTVSTLARSLGATSRSEPADVDMEKVNAVRAAIQKGTFVVNPEAIADKLLGNAQEMLNHTSN
;
A
#
# COMPACT_ATOMS: atom_id res chain seq x y z
N MET A 1 -21.21 -18.70 -50.84
CA MET A 1 -21.30 -20.17 -51.01
C MET A 1 -20.40 -20.84 -49.99
N LYS A 2 -20.87 -21.98 -49.48
CA LYS A 2 -20.30 -22.77 -48.40
C LYS A 2 -19.22 -23.72 -48.91
N ILE A 3 -17.98 -23.59 -48.43
CA ILE A 3 -16.91 -24.59 -48.58
C ILE A 3 -15.81 -24.24 -47.54
N GLY A 4 -15.37 -25.06 -46.59
CA GLY A 4 -15.67 -26.46 -46.29
C GLY A 4 -15.23 -26.80 -44.85
N GLN A 5 -16.01 -27.68 -44.24
CA GLN A 5 -15.63 -28.61 -43.15
C GLN A 5 -14.80 -29.77 -43.79
N PRO A 6 -14.05 -30.63 -43.06
CA PRO A 6 -14.45 -31.14 -41.75
C PRO A 6 -13.35 -31.32 -40.69
N SER A 7 -13.79 -31.37 -39.44
CA SER A 7 -13.12 -32.10 -38.38
C SER A 7 -12.93 -33.55 -38.82
N ASP A 8 -11.69 -34.02 -38.81
CA ASP A 8 -11.39 -35.44 -38.92
C ASP A 8 -10.49 -35.85 -37.77
N ASN A 9 -11.07 -36.64 -36.89
CA ASN A 9 -10.42 -37.19 -35.72
C ASN A 9 -10.72 -38.70 -35.72
N PRO A 10 -9.83 -39.54 -36.26
CA PRO A 10 -9.81 -40.94 -35.90
C PRO A 10 -8.62 -41.26 -35.01
N MET A 11 -8.97 -41.59 -33.76
CA MET A 11 -8.57 -42.80 -33.04
C MET A 11 -7.07 -43.16 -32.91
N LEU A 12 -6.62 -43.05 -31.66
CA LEU A 12 -5.91 -44.06 -30.87
C LEU A 12 -5.54 -45.38 -31.58
N VAL A 13 -4.23 -45.67 -31.65
CA VAL A 13 -3.70 -47.02 -31.44
C VAL A 13 -2.38 -46.95 -30.69
N SER A 14 -2.33 -47.66 -29.57
CA SER A 14 -1.26 -47.73 -28.57
C SER A 14 -0.11 -48.64 -29.01
N THR A 15 1.13 -48.37 -28.57
CA THR A 15 2.05 -49.37 -27.95
C THR A 15 3.29 -48.67 -27.37
N THR A 16 3.38 -48.74 -26.03
CA THR A 16 4.54 -48.86 -25.12
C THR A 16 5.94 -48.36 -25.52
N ALA A 17 6.44 -47.33 -24.81
CA ALA A 17 7.61 -47.39 -23.89
C ALA A 17 8.06 -45.97 -23.46
N GLN A 18 8.27 -45.77 -22.15
CA GLN A 18 8.97 -44.61 -21.52
C GLN A 18 10.43 -44.46 -22.02
N PRO A 19 11.20 -43.35 -21.82
CA PRO A 19 11.07 -42.31 -20.76
C PRO A 19 11.33 -40.81 -21.12
N VAL A 20 10.95 -39.94 -20.15
CA VAL A 20 11.36 -38.56 -19.75
C VAL A 20 11.07 -37.29 -20.60
N PRO A 21 10.78 -36.12 -19.95
CA PRO A 21 9.86 -35.07 -20.47
C PRO A 21 10.59 -33.70 -20.76
N PRO A 22 9.93 -32.53 -20.94
CA PRO A 22 9.81 -31.86 -22.25
C PRO A 22 10.26 -30.37 -22.27
N LYS A 23 10.09 -29.74 -23.45
CA LYS A 23 9.63 -28.33 -23.64
C LYS A 23 10.61 -27.19 -23.27
N GLU A 24 10.62 -26.00 -23.85
CA GLU A 24 10.03 -25.37 -25.04
C GLU A 24 10.60 -23.95 -25.17
N ARG A 25 10.33 -23.36 -26.33
CA ARG A 25 10.66 -22.01 -26.78
C ARG A 25 10.25 -20.89 -25.82
N GLN A 26 10.87 -19.74 -26.10
CA GLN A 26 10.28 -18.39 -26.07
C GLN A 26 10.31 -17.63 -24.73
N SER A 27 11.02 -16.50 -24.71
CA SER A 27 10.39 -15.16 -24.79
C SER A 27 11.37 -14.08 -24.32
N ALA A 28 11.95 -13.37 -25.27
CA ALA A 28 12.53 -12.05 -25.05
C ALA A 28 11.39 -11.05 -24.85
N SER A 29 10.95 -10.83 -23.60
CA SER A 29 9.95 -9.80 -23.30
C SER A 29 9.88 -9.35 -21.84
N SER A 30 10.91 -9.61 -21.02
CA SER A 30 10.91 -9.18 -19.61
C SER A 30 11.69 -7.89 -19.33
N THR A 31 12.49 -7.38 -20.28
CA THR A 31 13.28 -6.15 -20.07
C THR A 31 12.55 -4.85 -20.39
N ALA A 32 11.42 -4.90 -21.10
CA ALA A 32 10.63 -3.71 -21.41
C ALA A 32 9.75 -3.24 -20.23
N ASN A 33 9.41 -4.14 -19.30
CA ASN A 33 8.48 -3.81 -18.21
C ASN A 33 9.16 -3.13 -16.99
N ALA A 34 10.48 -3.20 -16.88
CA ALA A 34 11.23 -2.53 -15.81
C ALA A 34 11.45 -1.03 -16.08
N ALA A 35 11.47 -0.61 -17.35
CA ALA A 35 11.61 0.79 -17.72
C ALA A 35 10.29 1.58 -17.60
N ALA A 36 9.15 0.91 -17.80
CA ALA A 36 7.82 1.54 -17.78
C ALA A 36 7.33 1.93 -16.37
N THR A 37 7.93 1.39 -15.30
CA THR A 37 7.54 1.73 -13.91
C THR A 37 8.28 2.98 -13.38
N LYS A 38 9.34 3.44 -14.06
CA LYS A 38 10.04 4.70 -13.71
C LYS A 38 9.51 5.92 -14.47
N SER A 39 8.81 5.72 -15.59
CA SER A 39 8.36 6.82 -16.47
C SER A 39 7.07 7.51 -16.04
N THR A 40 6.48 7.14 -14.90
CA THR A 40 5.29 7.80 -14.34
C THR A 40 5.56 8.53 -13.01
N GLN A 41 6.84 8.73 -12.66
CA GLN A 41 7.17 9.71 -11.62
C GLN A 41 6.77 11.08 -12.15
N SER A 42 5.66 11.61 -11.61
CA SER A 42 5.17 12.95 -11.90
C SER A 42 6.34 13.92 -11.88
N ALA A 43 6.47 14.76 -12.92
CA ALA A 43 7.49 15.79 -13.04
C ALA A 43 7.24 16.96 -12.06
N GLY A 44 7.05 16.62 -10.79
CA GLY A 44 6.98 17.55 -9.69
C GLY A 44 8.37 18.03 -9.30
N VAL A 45 8.42 19.17 -8.64
CA VAL A 45 9.64 19.71 -8.02
C VAL A 45 10.16 18.70 -6.99
N ALA A 46 11.40 18.23 -7.16
CA ALA A 46 12.03 17.33 -6.20
C ALA A 46 12.45 18.10 -4.95
N VAL A 47 11.82 17.79 -3.81
CA VAL A 47 12.18 18.36 -2.50
C VAL A 47 13.07 17.39 -1.74
N THR A 48 14.25 17.84 -1.31
CA THR A 48 15.14 17.05 -0.45
C THR A 48 14.76 17.25 1.01
N VAL A 49 14.45 16.14 1.70
CA VAL A 49 14.24 16.11 3.16
C VAL A 49 15.54 15.62 3.81
N SER A 50 15.90 16.20 4.96
CA SER A 50 17.12 15.80 5.69
C SER A 50 17.11 14.32 6.07
N THR A 51 18.30 13.72 6.13
CA THR A 51 18.48 12.30 6.49
C THR A 51 17.96 12.00 7.91
N LEU A 52 18.12 12.95 8.83
CA LEU A 52 17.65 12.84 10.21
C LEU A 52 16.11 12.89 10.32
N ALA A 53 15.45 13.79 9.58
CA ALA A 53 13.99 13.80 9.53
C ALA A 53 13.44 12.51 8.92
N ARG A 54 14.14 11.96 7.91
CA ARG A 54 13.77 10.69 7.28
C ARG A 54 13.94 9.49 8.21
N SER A 55 14.99 9.44 9.02
CA SER A 55 15.18 8.36 10.00
C SER A 55 14.14 8.42 11.11
N LEU A 56 13.81 9.62 11.61
CA LEU A 56 12.78 9.78 12.64
C LEU A 56 11.38 9.37 12.14
N GLY A 57 11.03 9.76 10.91
CA GLY A 57 9.78 9.35 10.28
C GLY A 57 9.69 7.86 9.95
N ALA A 58 10.84 7.20 9.71
CA ALA A 58 10.89 5.75 9.50
C ALA A 58 10.68 4.98 10.80
N THR A 59 11.32 5.40 11.90
CA THR A 59 11.09 4.83 13.24
C THR A 59 9.64 4.99 13.68
N SER A 60 9.03 6.15 13.44
CA SER A 60 7.63 6.41 13.83
C SER A 60 6.59 5.64 13.03
N ARG A 61 6.96 5.02 11.89
CA ARG A 61 6.06 4.19 11.05
C ARG A 61 6.20 2.69 11.28
N SER A 62 7.34 2.26 11.81
CA SER A 62 7.61 0.83 12.06
C SER A 62 7.13 0.35 13.42
N GLU A 63 6.97 1.24 14.39
CA GLU A 63 6.30 0.91 15.64
C GLU A 63 4.77 0.93 15.41
N PRO A 64 4.00 -0.08 15.85
CA PRO A 64 2.57 0.12 16.01
C PRO A 64 2.43 1.36 16.89
N ALA A 65 1.75 2.40 16.40
CA ALA A 65 1.49 3.57 17.21
C ALA A 65 0.97 3.06 18.56
N ASP A 66 1.65 3.39 19.66
CA ASP A 66 1.32 2.99 21.04
C ASP A 66 -0.01 3.62 21.46
N VAL A 67 -1.06 3.26 20.73
CA VAL A 67 -2.41 3.71 20.93
C VAL A 67 -2.97 2.84 22.02
N ASP A 68 -3.24 3.46 23.16
CA ASP A 68 -3.96 2.83 24.25
C ASP A 68 -5.39 2.46 23.79
N MET A 69 -5.54 1.21 23.38
CA MET A 69 -6.81 0.66 22.92
C MET A 69 -7.84 0.55 24.05
N GLU A 70 -7.41 0.45 25.30
CA GLU A 70 -8.32 0.44 26.45
C GLU A 70 -8.98 1.81 26.60
N LYS A 71 -8.19 2.89 26.52
CA LYS A 71 -8.71 4.26 26.51
C LYS A 71 -9.62 4.53 25.33
N VAL A 72 -9.26 4.08 24.12
CA VAL A 72 -10.11 4.24 22.92
C VAL A 72 -11.46 3.54 23.12
N ASN A 73 -11.46 2.31 23.61
CA ASN A 73 -12.69 1.55 23.86
C ASN A 73 -13.55 2.20 24.95
N ALA A 74 -12.94 2.69 26.03
CA ALA A 74 -13.64 3.39 27.11
C ALA A 74 -14.32 4.66 26.60
N VAL A 75 -13.62 5.49 25.81
CA VAL A 75 -14.18 6.70 25.19
C VAL A 75 -15.31 6.34 24.21
N ARG A 76 -15.11 5.33 23.37
CA ARG A 76 -16.14 4.86 22.42
C ARG A 76 -17.40 4.41 23.14
N ALA A 77 -17.27 3.68 24.25
CA ALA A 77 -18.40 3.25 25.07
C ALA A 77 -19.12 4.43 25.73
N ALA A 78 -18.38 5.42 26.25
CA ALA A 78 -18.97 6.63 26.84
C ALA A 78 -19.76 7.46 25.81
N ILE A 79 -19.27 7.54 24.57
CA ILE A 79 -19.98 8.19 23.46
C ILE A 79 -21.25 7.43 23.11
N GLN A 80 -21.18 6.09 22.98
CA GLN A 80 -22.37 5.26 22.69
C GLN A 80 -23.45 5.37 23.76
N LYS A 81 -23.04 5.46 25.03
CA LYS A 81 -23.94 5.60 26.18
C LYS A 81 -24.46 7.03 26.36
N GLY A 82 -23.94 8.00 25.59
CA GLY A 82 -24.29 9.43 25.74
C GLY A 82 -23.76 10.08 27.02
N THR A 83 -22.83 9.44 27.72
CA THR A 83 -22.26 9.94 28.99
C THR A 83 -20.97 10.72 28.80
N PHE A 84 -20.48 10.81 27.56
CA PHE A 84 -19.31 11.63 27.25
C PHE A 84 -19.70 13.11 27.29
N VAL A 85 -19.09 13.86 28.21
CA VAL A 85 -19.29 15.31 28.36
C VAL A 85 -18.09 16.03 27.76
N VAL A 86 -18.37 16.99 26.88
CA VAL A 86 -17.35 17.84 26.28
C VAL A 86 -16.85 18.85 27.32
N ASN A 87 -15.54 18.88 27.56
CA ASN A 87 -14.92 19.93 28.37
C ASN A 87 -14.41 21.06 27.44
N PRO A 88 -15.02 22.26 27.47
CA PRO A 88 -14.61 23.37 26.61
C PRO A 88 -13.24 23.95 26.97
N GLU A 89 -12.84 23.95 28.25
CA GLU A 89 -11.53 24.44 28.69
C GLU A 89 -10.41 23.56 28.15
N ALA A 90 -10.60 22.23 28.23
CA ALA A 90 -9.64 21.27 27.67
C ALA A 90 -9.46 21.43 26.15
N ILE A 91 -10.53 21.81 25.43
CA ILE A 91 -10.44 22.11 24.00
C ILE A 91 -9.63 23.40 23.78
N ALA A 92 -9.93 24.46 24.53
CA ALA A 92 -9.23 25.73 24.42
C ALA A 92 -7.72 25.58 24.68
N ASP A 93 -7.35 24.84 25.72
CA ASP A 93 -5.94 24.57 26.05
C ASP A 93 -5.23 23.80 24.93
N LYS A 94 -5.89 22.81 24.31
CA LYS A 94 -5.30 22.07 23.19
C LYS A 94 -5.20 22.89 21.92
N LEU A 95 -6.16 23.78 21.65
CA LEU A 95 -6.08 24.71 20.52
C LEU A 95 -4.92 25.70 20.71
N LEU A 96 -4.79 26.28 21.91
CA LEU A 96 -3.71 27.19 22.22
C LEU A 96 -2.34 26.48 22.16
N GLY A 97 -2.24 25.29 22.75
CA GLY A 97 -1.01 24.49 22.71
C GLY A 97 -0.59 24.14 21.28
N ASN A 98 -1.53 23.73 20.43
CA ASN A 98 -1.24 23.43 19.03
C ASN A 98 -0.84 24.70 18.25
N ALA A 99 -1.50 25.84 18.50
CA ALA A 99 -1.14 27.11 17.88
C ALA A 99 0.27 27.57 18.28
N GLN A 100 0.65 27.40 19.55
CA GLN A 100 2.00 27.67 20.02
C GLN A 100 3.02 26.78 19.33
N GLU A 101 2.78 25.47 19.24
CA GLU A 101 3.66 24.53 18.54
C GLU A 101 3.87 24.95 17.08
N MET A 102 2.79 25.25 16.34
CA MET A 102 2.88 25.74 14.96
C MET A 102 3.68 27.04 14.83
N LEU A 103 3.50 27.99 15.75
CA LEU A 103 4.24 29.24 15.74
C LEU A 103 5.72 29.00 16.02
N ASN A 104 6.05 28.16 17.00
CA ASN A 104 7.43 27.81 17.35
C ASN A 104 8.14 27.12 16.18
N HIS A 105 7.45 26.29 15.40
CA HIS A 105 8.01 25.66 14.20
C HIS A 105 8.27 26.63 13.04
N THR A 106 7.51 27.72 12.94
CA THR A 106 7.72 28.78 11.93
C THR A 106 8.79 29.79 12.36
N SER A 107 8.97 29.98 13.67
CA SER A 107 9.86 30.99 14.24
C SER A 107 11.31 30.48 14.41
N ASN A 108 11.55 29.19 14.18
CA ASN A 108 12.86 28.54 14.27
C ASN A 108 13.38 28.21 12.87
#